data_AF-A0AAV7BHZ0-F1
#
_entry.id   AF-A0AAV7BHZ0-F1
#
_cell.length_a   1.000
_cell.length_b   1.000
_cell.length_c   1.000
_cell.angle_alpha   90.00
_cell.angle_beta   90.00
_cell.angle_gamma   90.00
#
_symmetry.space_group_name_H-M   'P 1'
#
loop_
_entity.id
_entity.type
_entity.pdbx_description
1 polymer ?
#
loop_
_entity_poly.entity_id
_entity_poly.type
_entity_poly.pdbx_seq_one_letter_code
_entity_poly.pdbx_strand_id
1 'polypeptide(L)'
;MFIGERIVTMSADKGELDLSGAKQNTGMWLVKLPKYLAQQWAKASGRGEVGKLRIAKNQGKTEVSFTLNEELASIQDIGGKPAATFVTAPREHPFQLQNVGGQTLTVFTESLSG
;
A
#
# COMPACT_ATOMS: atom_id res chain seq x y z
N MET A 1 -4.17 -6.92 4.00
CA MET A 1 -3.08 -7.91 4.09
C MET A 1 -1.80 -7.21 3.68
N PHE A 2 -0.74 -7.36 4.47
CA PHE A 2 0.55 -6.73 4.23
C PHE A 2 1.61 -7.81 4.41
N ILE A 3 2.43 -8.02 3.40
CA ILE A 3 3.50 -9.00 3.50
C ILE A 3 4.64 -8.35 4.29
N GLY A 4 4.94 -8.93 5.46
CA GLY A 4 6.00 -8.43 6.35
C GLY A 4 7.40 -8.69 5.80
N GLU A 5 7.51 -9.61 4.84
CA GLU A 5 8.74 -9.95 4.16
C GLU A 5 8.98 -9.00 2.98
N ARG A 6 10.26 -8.73 2.73
CA ARG A 6 10.70 -7.90 1.62
C ARG A 6 10.66 -8.71 0.33
N ILE A 7 9.84 -8.27 -0.64
CA ILE A 7 9.83 -8.86 -1.99
C ILE A 7 10.93 -8.21 -2.83
N VAL A 8 11.52 -8.99 -3.71
CA VAL A 8 12.65 -8.56 -4.53
C VAL A 8 12.15 -7.92 -5.83
N THR A 9 12.85 -6.87 -6.31
CA THR A 9 12.54 -6.22 -7.60
C THR A 9 13.60 -6.52 -8.66
N MET A 10 13.15 -6.65 -9.91
CA MET A 10 13.96 -6.86 -11.12
C MET A 10 13.40 -5.95 -12.21
N SER A 11 14.23 -5.46 -13.12
CA SER A 11 13.79 -4.59 -14.22
C SER A 11 14.24 -5.14 -15.55
N ALA A 12 13.45 -4.98 -16.61
CA ALA A 12 13.92 -5.20 -17.98
C ALA A 12 14.10 -3.90 -18.75
N ASP A 13 15.16 -3.87 -19.55
CA ASP A 13 15.34 -2.89 -20.62
C ASP A 13 15.79 -3.64 -21.88
N LYS A 14 15.11 -3.38 -23.01
CA LYS A 14 15.49 -3.88 -24.36
C LYS A 14 15.76 -5.40 -24.45
N GLY A 15 15.03 -6.21 -23.67
CA GLY A 15 15.14 -7.67 -23.69
C GLY A 15 16.20 -8.25 -22.75
N GLU A 16 16.93 -7.42 -21.99
CA GLU A 16 17.82 -7.86 -20.92
C GLU A 16 17.14 -7.67 -19.55
N LEU A 17 17.25 -8.69 -18.69
CA LEU A 17 16.73 -8.68 -17.33
C LEU A 17 17.81 -8.22 -16.35
N ASP A 18 17.68 -7.00 -15.84
CA ASP A 18 18.52 -6.48 -14.78
C ASP A 18 18.13 -7.07 -13.40
N LEU A 19 19.10 -7.76 -12.81
CA LEU A 19 19.02 -8.41 -11.50
C LEU A 19 19.55 -7.51 -10.37
N SER A 20 19.92 -6.27 -10.65
CA SER A 20 20.50 -5.34 -9.68
C SER A 20 19.64 -5.19 -8.42
N GLY A 21 18.32 -5.04 -8.56
CA GLY A 21 17.39 -4.94 -7.44
C GLY A 21 17.33 -6.20 -6.57
N ALA A 22 17.56 -7.37 -7.16
CA ALA A 22 17.68 -8.64 -6.46
C ALA A 22 18.99 -8.79 -5.70
N LYS A 23 20.10 -8.43 -6.35
CA LYS A 23 21.44 -8.48 -5.74
C LYS A 23 21.58 -7.47 -4.60
N GLN A 24 20.93 -6.31 -4.71
CA GLN A 24 20.97 -5.25 -3.70
C GLN A 24 19.98 -5.46 -2.54
N ASN A 25 19.18 -6.54 -2.56
CA ASN A 25 18.10 -6.75 -1.60
C ASN A 25 17.19 -5.50 -1.49
N THR A 26 16.92 -4.85 -2.62
CA THR A 26 15.99 -3.72 -2.71
C THR A 26 14.59 -4.26 -2.47
N GLY A 27 14.27 -4.37 -1.18
CA GLY A 27 13.05 -5.04 -0.77
C GLY A 27 11.87 -4.10 -0.78
N MET A 28 10.80 -4.54 -1.41
CA MET A 28 9.52 -3.85 -1.42
C MET A 28 8.53 -4.56 -0.49
N TRP A 29 7.42 -3.90 -0.18
CA TRP A 29 6.32 -4.51 0.55
C TRP A 29 5.14 -4.72 -0.37
N LEU A 30 4.56 -5.92 -0.35
CA LEU A 30 3.30 -6.18 -1.03
C LEU A 30 2.15 -5.87 -0.07
N VAL A 31 1.26 -4.97 -0.49
CA VAL A 31 0.09 -4.58 0.30
C VAL A 31 -1.18 -4.84 -0.50
N LYS A 32 -2.06 -5.65 0.06
CA LYS A 32 -3.43 -5.81 -0.42
C LYS A 32 -4.29 -4.68 0.14
N LEU A 33 -4.66 -3.77 -0.76
CA LEU A 33 -5.56 -2.65 -0.49
C LEU A 33 -7.02 -3.01 -0.84
N PRO A 34 -8.00 -2.67 0.01
CA PRO A 34 -9.41 -2.75 -0.36
C PRO A 34 -9.76 -1.81 -1.53
N LYS A 35 -10.72 -2.21 -2.38
CA LYS A 35 -11.13 -1.42 -3.55
C LYS A 35 -11.55 0.01 -3.21
N TYR A 36 -12.30 0.20 -2.12
CA TYR A 36 -12.73 1.53 -1.70
C TYR A 36 -11.54 2.45 -1.40
N LEU A 37 -10.45 1.90 -0.83
CA LEU A 37 -9.27 2.68 -0.46
C LEU A 37 -8.49 3.11 -1.71
N ALA A 38 -8.34 2.19 -2.68
CA ALA A 38 -7.77 2.50 -3.98
C ALA A 38 -8.59 3.56 -4.74
N GLN A 39 -9.93 3.50 -4.66
CA GLN A 39 -10.80 4.52 -5.25
C GLN A 39 -10.61 5.90 -4.60
N GLN A 40 -10.43 5.96 -3.28
CA GLN A 40 -10.13 7.23 -2.60
C GLN A 40 -8.75 7.76 -2.98
N TRP A 41 -7.75 6.89 -3.14
CA TRP A 41 -6.43 7.30 -3.63
C TRP A 41 -6.46 7.85 -5.05
N ALA A 42 -7.30 7.28 -5.91
CA ALA A 42 -7.50 7.78 -7.28
C ALA A 42 -8.14 9.17 -7.34
N LYS A 43 -8.84 9.60 -6.27
CA LYS A 43 -9.40 10.96 -6.15
C LYS A 43 -8.37 11.98 -5.66
N ALA A 44 -7.20 11.55 -5.19
CA ALA A 44 -6.15 12.44 -4.75
C ALA A 44 -5.65 13.30 -5.91
N SER A 45 -5.96 14.58 -5.83
CA SER A 45 -5.54 15.59 -6.80
C SER A 45 -4.27 16.27 -6.29
N GLY A 46 -3.23 16.39 -7.10
CA GLY A 46 -1.97 17.05 -6.72
C GLY A 46 -0.74 16.15 -6.77
N ARG A 47 0.13 16.21 -5.75
CA ARG A 47 1.47 15.56 -5.71
C ARG A 47 1.43 14.04 -5.43
N GLY A 48 0.25 13.42 -5.45
CA GLY A 48 0.07 12.01 -5.14
C GLY A 48 0.07 11.68 -3.63
N GLU A 49 -0.10 12.67 -2.75
CA GLU A 49 -0.23 12.42 -1.31
C GLU A 49 -1.64 11.94 -0.96
N VAL A 50 -1.74 10.71 -0.47
CA VAL A 50 -3.02 10.05 -0.17
C VAL A 50 -3.29 9.86 1.33
N GLY A 51 -2.27 9.99 2.16
CA GLY A 51 -2.34 9.64 3.57
C GLY A 51 -0.98 9.33 4.18
N LYS A 52 -1.01 8.77 5.39
CA LYS A 52 0.17 8.42 6.18
C LYS A 52 0.15 6.93 6.54
N LEU A 53 1.26 6.25 6.29
CA LEU A 53 1.48 4.88 6.77
C LEU A 53 2.18 4.93 8.13
N ARG A 54 1.56 4.35 9.16
CA ARG A 54 2.14 4.19 10.49
C ARG A 54 2.63 2.77 10.68
N ILE A 55 3.86 2.65 11.17
CA ILE A 55 4.48 1.37 11.55
C ILE A 55 4.87 1.49 13.02
N ALA A 56 4.12 0.81 13.88
CA ALA A 56 4.45 0.69 15.30
C ALA A 56 5.14 -0.66 15.53
N LYS A 57 6.24 -0.68 16.29
CA LYS A 57 6.91 -1.90 16.71
C LYS A 57 6.80 -2.00 18.23
N ASN A 58 5.93 -2.87 18.71
CA ASN A 58 5.71 -3.11 20.14
C ASN A 58 6.31 -4.47 20.50
N GLN A 59 7.29 -4.54 21.40
CA GLN A 59 7.94 -5.76 21.95
C GLN A 59 7.55 -7.11 21.26
N GLY A 60 8.02 -7.32 20.02
CA GLY A 60 7.81 -8.57 19.25
C GLY A 60 6.64 -8.59 18.25
N LYS A 61 5.76 -7.60 18.28
CA LYS A 61 4.64 -7.41 17.35
C LYS A 61 4.83 -6.12 16.55
N THR A 62 4.93 -6.27 15.24
CA THR A 62 4.83 -5.10 14.33
C THR A 62 3.35 -4.87 14.04
N GLU A 63 2.91 -3.62 14.14
CA GLU A 63 1.57 -3.19 13.78
C GLU A 63 1.69 -2.13 12.69
N VAL A 64 1.05 -2.38 11.56
CA VAL A 64 1.08 -1.47 10.43
C VAL A 64 -0.34 -0.97 10.23
N SER A 65 -0.54 0.34 10.08
CA SER A 65 -1.84 0.92 9.77
C SER A 65 -1.70 2.12 8.83
N PHE A 66 -2.72 2.35 8.00
CA PHE A 66 -2.74 3.45 7.05
C PHE A 66 -3.85 4.42 7.40
N THR A 67 -3.53 5.71 7.49
CA THR A 67 -4.49 6.77 7.79
C THR A 67 -4.66 7.66 6.57
N LEU A 68 -5.90 7.77 6.08
CA LEU A 68 -6.24 8.68 4.98
C LEU A 68 -6.11 10.15 5.40
N ASN A 69 -5.72 11.01 4.45
CA ASN A 69 -5.74 12.47 4.65
C ASN A 69 -7.16 12.99 4.81
N GLU A 70 -7.35 14.07 5.57
CA GLU A 70 -8.69 14.61 5.88
C GLU A 70 -9.46 15.01 4.62
N GLU A 71 -8.78 15.58 3.63
CA GLU A 71 -9.36 15.96 2.34
C GLU A 71 -9.97 14.75 1.61
N LEU A 72 -9.30 13.59 1.64
CA LEU A 72 -9.76 12.36 0.99
C LEU A 72 -10.73 11.56 1.85
N ALA A 73 -10.59 11.63 3.18
CA ALA A 73 -11.53 11.02 4.11
C ALA A 73 -12.90 11.73 4.12
N SER A 74 -12.96 13.00 3.72
CA SER A 74 -14.17 13.82 3.69
C SER A 74 -15.06 13.58 2.45
N ILE A 75 -14.56 12.88 1.42
CA ILE A 75 -15.32 12.57 0.20
C ILE A 75 -16.30 11.43 0.44
N GLN A 76 -17.39 11.74 1.14
CA GLN A 76 -18.62 10.95 1.23
C GLN A 76 -19.39 11.07 -0.09
N ASP A 77 -19.04 10.26 -1.08
CA ASP A 77 -19.92 10.04 -2.22
C ASP A 77 -19.81 8.58 -2.65
N ILE A 78 -20.66 7.75 -2.03
CA ILE A 78 -21.62 6.82 -2.67
C ILE A 78 -22.75 6.58 -1.63
N GLY A 79 -23.87 7.29 -1.73
CA GLY A 79 -25.07 7.01 -0.94
C GLY A 79 -25.30 7.92 0.27
N GLY A 80 -25.94 9.06 0.02
CA GLY A 80 -26.25 10.06 1.04
C GLY A 80 -27.02 9.53 2.24
N LYS A 81 -26.49 9.81 3.44
CA LYS A 81 -27.26 10.20 4.62
C LYS A 81 -26.32 10.83 5.68
N PRO A 82 -26.35 12.15 5.88
CA PRO A 82 -25.79 12.75 7.08
C PRO A 82 -26.82 12.55 8.21
N ALA A 83 -26.97 11.31 8.68
CA ALA A 83 -27.78 11.01 9.85
C ALA A 83 -26.87 10.93 11.07
N ALA A 84 -26.75 12.06 11.76
CA ALA A 84 -26.66 12.17 13.21
C ALA A 84 -26.15 10.91 13.93
N THR A 85 -24.85 10.71 13.94
CA THR A 85 -24.09 10.04 15.01
C THR A 85 -22.63 10.16 14.61
N PHE A 86 -21.86 10.90 15.41
CA PHE A 86 -20.40 10.88 15.33
C PHE A 86 -19.92 9.47 15.70
N VAL A 87 -20.03 8.52 14.78
CA VAL A 87 -19.23 7.31 14.80
C VAL A 87 -18.06 7.64 13.92
N THR A 88 -16.96 8.02 14.55
CA THR A 88 -15.63 8.12 13.94
C THR A 88 -15.37 6.81 13.21
N ALA A 89 -15.71 6.73 11.92
CA ALA A 89 -15.28 5.63 11.08
C ALA A 89 -13.75 5.55 11.26
N PRO A 90 -13.16 4.38 11.53
CA PRO A 90 -11.72 4.29 11.75
C PRO A 90 -11.00 4.84 10.53
N ARG A 91 -10.52 6.09 10.63
CA ARG A 91 -9.65 6.72 9.60
C ARG A 91 -8.38 5.91 9.40
N GLU A 92 -8.07 5.11 10.40
CA GLU A 92 -6.98 4.18 10.44
C GLU A 92 -7.43 2.80 9.92
N HIS A 93 -6.80 2.37 8.84
CA HIS A 93 -6.95 1.07 8.23
C HIS A 93 -5.80 0.16 8.69
N PRO A 94 -6.02 -0.73 9.66
CA PRO A 94 -4.99 -1.64 10.11
C PRO A 94 -4.66 -2.65 9.01
N PHE A 95 -3.37 -2.85 8.76
CA PHE A 95 -2.87 -3.89 7.89
C PHE A 95 -2.46 -5.11 8.72
N GLN A 96 -3.13 -6.22 8.47
CA GLN A 96 -2.71 -7.51 9.00
C GLN A 96 -1.44 -7.98 8.28
N LEU A 97 -0.36 -8.14 9.04
CA LEU A 97 0.86 -8.80 8.60
C LEU A 97 0.58 -10.26 8.25
N GLN A 98 1.11 -10.67 7.11
CA GLN A 98 1.01 -12.03 6.61
C GLN A 98 2.41 -12.48 6.21
N ASN A 99 2.70 -13.75 6.50
CA ASN A 99 3.92 -14.42 6.09
C ASN A 99 3.62 -15.25 4.84
N VAL A 100 4.48 -15.19 3.83
CA VAL A 100 4.33 -15.96 2.59
C VAL A 100 5.39 -17.06 2.46
N GLY A 101 5.94 -17.54 3.59
CA GLY A 101 7.04 -18.51 3.69
C GLY A 101 6.94 -19.85 2.93
N GLY A 102 5.96 -20.05 2.06
CA GLY A 102 5.90 -21.12 1.07
C GLY A 102 6.05 -20.67 -0.40
N GLN A 103 6.15 -19.37 -0.69
CA GLN A 103 6.29 -18.82 -2.03
C GLN A 103 7.30 -17.67 -2.09
N THR A 104 8.11 -17.63 -3.14
CA THR A 104 8.97 -16.47 -3.44
C THR A 104 8.20 -15.48 -4.32
N LEU A 105 8.07 -14.24 -3.85
CA LEU A 105 7.46 -13.16 -4.60
C LEU A 105 8.52 -12.21 -5.15
N THR A 106 8.46 -11.93 -6.44
CA THR A 106 9.34 -11.01 -7.15
C THR A 106 8.52 -10.03 -7.98
N VAL A 107 8.92 -8.76 -8.01
CA VAL A 107 8.35 -7.73 -8.88
C VAL A 107 9.26 -7.59 -10.09
N PHE A 108 8.66 -7.65 -11.27
CA PHE A 108 9.33 -7.37 -12.53
C PHE A 108 8.73 -6.10 -13.13
N THR A 109 9.57 -5.13 -13.48
CA THR A 109 9.16 -3.89 -14.14
C THR A 109 9.70 -3.86 -15.56
N GLU A 110 8.84 -3.63 -16.55
CA GLU A 110 9.22 -3.44 -17.94
C GLU A 110 9.10 -1.96 -18.29
N SER A 111 10.20 -1.37 -18.77
CA SER A 111 10.22 0.04 -19.19
C SER A 111 9.79 0.13 -20.65
N LEU A 112 8.81 0.99 -20.96
CA LEU A 112 8.46 1.34 -22.34
C LEU A 112 9.51 2.30 -22.90
N SER A 113 10.69 1.78 -23.20
CA SER A 113 11.75 2.50 -23.91
C SER A 113 11.42 2.47 -25.41
N GLY A 114 10.60 3.43 -25.86
CA GLY A 114 10.33 3.72 -27.27
C GLY A 114 11.35 4.69 -27.87
#